data_AF-A0A3N5NS78-F1
#
_entry.id   AF-A0A3N5NS78-F1
#
_cell.length_a   1.000
_cell.length_b   1.000
_cell.length_c   1.000
_cell.angle_alpha   90.00
_cell.angle_beta   90.00
_cell.angle_gamma   90.00
#
_symmetry.space_group_name_H-M   'P 1'
#
loop_
_entity.id
_entity.type
_entity.pdbx_description
1 polymer ?
#
loop_
_entity_poly.entity_id
_entity_poly.type
_entity_poly.pdbx_seq_one_letter_code
_entity_poly.pdbx_strand_id
1 'polypeptide(L)'
;MSSLFDLPFDEPEPEPSEAKTPVARERPSTSSGRPEPAEGRQRVVFTVSDLTANIRNVLETAYAEVWVEAEISNCRLWNTGHLYFTLKDPGAQIKAVMFKSDVRTLRFKPEDGLHVVVRGRLSVYEP
;
A
#
# COMPACT_ATOMS: atom_id res chain seq x y z
N MET A 1 55.11 55.68 -24.04
CA MET A 1 55.01 54.28 -23.60
C MET A 1 55.77 53.42 -24.59
N SER A 2 56.57 52.53 -24.04
CA SER A 2 57.77 51.88 -24.59
C SER A 2 57.51 50.78 -25.61
N SER A 3 58.52 50.58 -26.47
CA SER A 3 58.71 49.60 -27.54
C SER A 3 59.04 48.18 -27.05
N LEU A 4 59.31 47.29 -28.03
CA LEU A 4 60.28 46.18 -28.04
C LEU A 4 59.65 44.78 -27.91
N PHE A 5 59.39 44.06 -29.02
CA PHE A 5 60.27 43.17 -29.81
C PHE A 5 60.55 41.79 -29.18
N ASP A 6 60.62 40.80 -30.08
CA ASP A 6 61.28 39.49 -30.04
C ASP A 6 60.55 38.20 -29.57
N LEU A 7 60.39 37.31 -30.55
CA LEU A 7 60.33 35.85 -30.43
C LEU A 7 61.76 35.28 -30.39
N PRO A 8 61.99 34.10 -29.78
CA PRO A 8 62.53 32.97 -30.57
C PRO A 8 61.90 31.63 -30.10
N PHE A 9 61.40 30.73 -30.95
CA PHE A 9 62.10 29.78 -31.83
C PHE A 9 63.17 28.93 -31.14
N ASP A 10 62.84 27.67 -30.81
CA ASP A 10 63.76 26.51 -30.94
C ASP A 10 62.98 25.17 -30.79
N GLU A 11 62.81 24.44 -31.89
CA GLU A 11 62.65 22.97 -31.91
C GLU A 11 64.04 22.36 -32.14
N PRO A 12 64.36 21.19 -31.57
CA PRO A 12 64.46 20.02 -32.46
C PRO A 12 64.03 18.67 -31.83
N GLU A 13 63.51 17.77 -32.68
CA GLU A 13 63.39 16.30 -32.49
C GLU A 13 64.80 15.61 -32.49
N PRO A 14 65.01 14.27 -32.58
CA PRO A 14 64.18 13.04 -32.41
C PRO A 14 64.93 11.92 -31.59
N GLU A 15 64.46 10.66 -31.72
CA GLU A 15 65.20 9.35 -31.70
C GLU A 15 64.94 8.31 -30.56
N PRO A 16 65.09 6.98 -30.80
CA PRO A 16 64.02 5.99 -30.64
C PRO A 16 64.40 4.73 -29.80
N SER A 17 63.45 3.78 -29.72
CA SER A 17 63.63 2.31 -29.59
C SER A 17 64.42 1.72 -28.41
N GLU A 18 63.77 0.90 -27.57
CA GLU A 18 64.13 -0.54 -27.42
C GLU A 18 63.13 -1.35 -26.56
N ALA A 19 62.96 -2.60 -26.94
CA ALA A 19 61.99 -3.56 -26.42
C ALA A 19 62.44 -4.28 -25.12
N LYS A 20 61.48 -4.81 -24.34
CA LYS A 20 61.42 -6.22 -23.82
C LYS A 20 60.30 -6.42 -22.76
N THR A 21 59.25 -7.15 -23.16
CA THR A 21 58.51 -8.28 -22.54
C THR A 21 58.69 -8.60 -21.03
N PRO A 22 57.76 -9.36 -20.40
CA PRO A 22 56.33 -9.18 -20.09
C PRO A 22 56.14 -8.99 -18.56
N VAL A 23 54.91 -8.98 -18.01
CA VAL A 23 54.51 -9.65 -16.74
C VAL A 23 53.21 -9.04 -16.21
N ALA A 24 52.30 -9.94 -15.83
CA ALA A 24 51.12 -9.76 -14.99
C ALA A 24 50.10 -8.68 -15.40
N ARG A 25 49.01 -9.14 -16.05
CA ARG A 25 47.71 -8.50 -15.86
C ARG A 25 47.38 -8.53 -14.37
N GLU A 26 47.67 -7.45 -13.66
CA GLU A 26 46.93 -7.10 -12.45
C GLU A 26 45.48 -6.93 -12.87
N ARG A 27 44.66 -7.93 -12.54
CA ARG A 27 43.21 -7.69 -12.51
C ARG A 27 43.02 -6.69 -11.37
N PRO A 28 42.47 -5.49 -11.61
CA PRO A 28 42.00 -4.68 -10.51
C PRO A 28 41.05 -5.56 -9.69
N SER A 29 41.29 -5.61 -8.40
CA SER A 29 40.39 -6.16 -7.40
C SER A 29 39.08 -5.37 -7.49
N THR A 30 38.18 -5.83 -8.38
CA THR A 30 36.79 -5.39 -8.36
C THR A 30 36.21 -5.94 -7.07
N SER A 31 36.24 -5.11 -6.02
CA SER A 31 35.29 -5.14 -4.91
C SER A 31 33.90 -4.93 -5.51
N SER A 32 33.38 -5.96 -6.17
CA SER A 32 32.01 -5.98 -6.65
C SER A 32 31.15 -6.18 -5.40
N GLY A 33 30.61 -5.05 -4.94
CA GLY A 33 29.82 -4.92 -3.73
C GLY A 33 28.81 -6.04 -3.59
N ARG A 34 29.00 -6.85 -2.55
CA ARG A 34 27.92 -7.62 -1.97
C ARG A 34 26.86 -6.60 -1.55
N PRO A 35 25.59 -6.72 -1.98
CA PRO A 35 24.55 -5.89 -1.43
C PRO A 35 24.51 -6.14 0.09
N GLU A 36 24.75 -5.10 0.87
CA GLU A 36 24.63 -5.16 2.32
C GLU A 36 23.22 -5.67 2.67
N PRO A 37 23.09 -6.54 3.69
CA PRO A 37 21.78 -7.07 4.07
C PRO A 37 20.89 -5.90 4.48
N ALA A 38 19.75 -5.75 3.80
CA ALA A 38 18.76 -4.72 4.07
C ALA A 38 18.53 -4.61 5.58
N GLU A 39 18.91 -3.45 6.15
CA GLU A 39 18.75 -3.15 7.56
C GLU A 39 17.33 -3.53 8.01
N GLY A 40 17.28 -4.34 9.07
CA GLY A 40 16.10 -5.10 9.43
C GLY A 40 14.88 -4.21 9.60
N ARG A 41 13.84 -4.44 8.77
CA ARG A 41 12.48 -4.01 9.09
C ARG A 41 12.15 -4.53 10.49
N GLN A 42 12.19 -3.66 11.49
CA GLN A 42 11.69 -4.00 12.82
C GLN A 42 10.23 -4.41 12.67
N ARG A 43 9.90 -5.62 13.12
CA ARG A 43 8.54 -6.14 13.08
C ARG A 43 7.73 -5.37 14.12
N VAL A 44 6.73 -4.62 13.67
CA VAL A 44 5.76 -3.99 14.57
C VAL A 44 4.82 -5.08 15.08
N VAL A 45 4.78 -5.27 16.40
CA VAL A 45 3.90 -6.23 17.07
C VAL A 45 2.71 -5.46 17.65
N PHE A 46 1.51 -5.71 17.14
CA PHE A 46 0.28 -5.11 17.65
C PHE A 46 -0.37 -6.01 18.70
N THR A 47 -1.01 -5.41 19.70
CA THR A 47 -2.01 -6.15 20.49
C THR A 47 -3.28 -6.38 19.64
N VAL A 48 -4.14 -7.31 20.06
CA VAL A 48 -5.41 -7.57 19.37
C VAL A 48 -6.28 -6.31 19.33
N SER A 49 -6.33 -5.56 20.43
CA SER A 49 -7.09 -4.30 20.52
C SER A 49 -6.51 -3.22 19.61
N ASP A 50 -5.18 -3.05 19.59
CA ASP A 50 -4.53 -2.06 18.73
C ASP A 50 -4.76 -2.36 17.25
N LEU A 51 -4.66 -3.64 16.87
CA LEU A 51 -4.91 -4.07 15.51
C LEU A 51 -6.37 -3.84 15.11
N THR A 52 -7.32 -4.16 15.99
CA THR A 52 -8.76 -3.99 15.74
C THR A 52 -9.12 -2.52 15.57
N ALA A 53 -8.63 -1.66 16.46
CA ALA A 53 -8.81 -0.21 16.38
C ALA A 53 -8.21 0.37 15.09
N ASN A 54 -7.03 -0.12 14.67
CA ASN A 54 -6.43 0.30 13.41
C ASN A 54 -7.26 -0.13 12.19
N ILE A 55 -7.71 -1.39 12.14
CA ILE A 55 -8.60 -1.88 11.06
C ILE A 55 -9.87 -1.04 10.99
N ARG A 56 -10.49 -0.75 12.13
CA ARG A 56 -11.67 0.11 12.22
C ARG A 56 -11.39 1.49 11.63
N ASN A 57 -10.32 2.14 12.06
CA ASN A 57 -9.95 3.47 11.59
C ASN A 57 -9.74 3.50 10.06
N VAL A 58 -9.04 2.51 9.51
CA VAL A 58 -8.82 2.40 8.07
C VAL A 58 -10.15 2.23 7.33
N LEU A 59 -11.03 1.34 7.80
CA LEU A 59 -12.31 1.09 7.16
C LEU A 59 -13.25 2.30 7.24
N GLU A 60 -13.40 2.92 8.41
CA GLU A 60 -14.27 4.07 8.60
C GLU A 60 -13.78 5.31 7.84
N THR A 61 -12.45 5.47 7.69
CA THR A 61 -11.86 6.57 6.91
C THR A 61 -12.00 6.34 5.41
N ALA A 62 -11.77 5.11 4.94
CA ALA A 62 -11.85 4.79 3.52
C ALA A 62 -13.30 4.73 3.02
N TYR A 63 -14.23 4.31 3.87
CA TYR A 63 -15.63 4.02 3.51
C TYR A 63 -16.60 4.76 4.43
N ALA A 64 -16.67 6.09 4.29
CA ALA A 64 -17.57 6.92 5.08
C ALA A 64 -19.06 6.55 4.88
N GLU A 65 -19.48 6.37 3.63
CA GLU A 65 -20.80 5.87 3.25
C GLU A 65 -20.68 5.07 1.95
N VAL A 66 -21.32 3.90 1.91
CA VAL A 66 -21.26 2.98 0.77
C VAL A 66 -22.65 2.55 0.34
N TRP A 67 -22.76 2.22 -0.94
CA TRP A 67 -23.90 1.53 -1.53
C TRP A 67 -23.51 0.10 -1.87
N VAL A 68 -24.34 -0.86 -1.50
CA VAL A 68 -24.06 -2.29 -1.71
C VAL A 68 -25.30 -2.96 -2.29
N GLU A 69 -25.11 -3.66 -3.41
CA GLU A 69 -26.10 -4.59 -3.96
C GLU A 69 -25.83 -5.99 -3.43
N ALA A 70 -26.84 -6.63 -2.85
CA ALA A 70 -26.72 -7.97 -2.28
C ALA A 70 -28.08 -8.63 -2.05
N GLU A 71 -28.07 -9.93 -1.76
CA GLU A 71 -29.23 -10.65 -1.26
C GLU A 71 -29.27 -10.59 0.28
N ILE A 72 -30.44 -10.37 0.86
CA ILE A 72 -30.66 -10.46 2.30
C ILE A 72 -30.74 -11.93 2.74
N SER A 73 -30.09 -12.25 3.85
CA SER A 73 -30.21 -13.54 4.54
C SER A 73 -30.18 -13.38 6.05
N ASN A 74 -30.67 -14.38 6.79
CA ASN A 74 -30.69 -14.39 8.25
C ASN A 74 -31.37 -13.15 8.86
N CYS A 75 -32.40 -12.63 8.20
CA CYS A 75 -33.12 -11.43 8.60
C CYS A 75 -33.95 -11.69 9.88
N ARG A 76 -33.66 -10.94 10.94
CA ARG A 76 -34.32 -11.05 12.24
C ARG A 76 -34.58 -9.68 12.87
N LEU A 77 -35.85 -9.39 13.11
CA LEU A 77 -36.27 -8.24 13.90
C LEU A 77 -36.30 -8.63 15.38
N TRP A 78 -35.48 -7.96 16.20
CA TRP A 78 -35.42 -8.21 17.64
C TRP A 78 -36.44 -7.37 18.41
N ASN A 79 -36.72 -7.75 19.65
CA ASN A 79 -37.69 -7.08 20.52
C ASN A 79 -37.37 -5.59 20.78
N THR A 80 -36.08 -5.21 20.69
CA THR A 80 -35.62 -3.81 20.76
C THR A 80 -36.07 -2.98 19.56
N GLY A 81 -36.47 -3.63 18.46
CA GLY A 81 -36.88 -3.02 17.20
C GLY A 81 -35.73 -2.87 16.18
N HIS A 82 -34.53 -3.36 16.50
CA HIS A 82 -33.41 -3.39 15.57
C HIS A 82 -33.50 -4.62 14.66
N LEU A 83 -33.19 -4.41 13.38
CA LEU A 83 -33.16 -5.47 12.39
C LEU A 83 -31.71 -5.91 12.19
N TYR A 84 -31.44 -7.19 12.39
CA TYR A 84 -30.14 -7.80 12.12
C TYR A 84 -30.29 -8.72 10.92
N PHE A 85 -29.38 -8.60 9.97
CA PHE A 85 -29.40 -9.39 8.75
C PHE A 85 -27.98 -9.53 8.19
N THR A 86 -27.82 -10.39 7.19
CA THR A 86 -26.58 -10.59 6.47
C THR A 86 -26.82 -10.27 5.00
N LEU A 87 -25.98 -9.40 4.45
CA LEU A 87 -25.90 -9.12 3.02
C LEU A 87 -24.92 -10.11 2.41
N LYS A 88 -25.34 -10.84 1.38
CA LYS A 88 -24.49 -11.84 0.72
C LYS A 88 -24.51 -11.70 -0.79
N ASP A 89 -23.43 -12.15 -1.40
CA ASP A 89 -23.28 -12.44 -2.81
C ASP A 89 -22.66 -13.86 -2.96
N PRO A 90 -22.34 -14.34 -4.18
CA PRO A 90 -21.76 -15.67 -4.35
C PRO A 90 -20.37 -15.89 -3.70
N GLY A 91 -19.61 -14.84 -3.39
CA GLY A 91 -18.23 -14.92 -2.91
C GLY A 91 -18.00 -14.34 -1.51
N ALA A 92 -18.92 -13.56 -0.97
CA ALA A 92 -18.74 -12.80 0.26
C ALA A 92 -20.06 -12.58 1.03
N GLN A 93 -19.91 -12.26 2.31
CA GLN A 93 -21.02 -11.90 3.17
C GLN A 93 -20.60 -10.85 4.20
N ILE A 94 -21.53 -9.95 4.55
CA ILE A 94 -21.33 -8.89 5.54
C ILE A 94 -22.54 -8.87 6.48
N LYS A 95 -22.29 -8.87 7.79
CA LYS A 95 -23.34 -8.68 8.80
C LYS A 95 -23.71 -7.21 8.87
N ALA A 96 -25.01 -6.94 8.88
CA ALA A 96 -25.56 -5.59 8.93
C ALA A 96 -26.60 -5.47 10.04
N VAL A 97 -26.71 -4.27 10.58
CA VAL A 97 -27.76 -3.88 11.51
C VAL A 97 -28.44 -2.63 10.97
N MET A 98 -29.77 -2.61 11.02
CA MET A 98 -30.57 -1.42 10.76
C MET A 98 -31.27 -1.02 12.07
N PHE A 99 -31.07 0.23 12.48
CA PHE A 99 -31.63 0.69 13.73
C PHE A 99 -33.14 0.91 13.62
N LYS A 100 -33.85 0.85 14.75
CA LYS A 100 -35.31 0.93 14.81
C LYS A 100 -35.89 2.17 14.11
N SER A 101 -35.19 3.30 14.20
CA SER A 101 -35.54 4.53 13.50
C SER A 101 -35.61 4.32 11.99
N ASP A 102 -34.59 3.68 11.42
CA ASP A 102 -34.47 3.46 9.98
C ASP A 102 -35.43 2.35 9.52
N VAL A 103 -35.58 1.27 10.31
CA VAL A 103 -36.55 0.20 10.03
C VAL A 103 -37.97 0.76 9.87
N ARG A 104 -38.35 1.75 10.67
CA ARG A 104 -39.69 2.39 10.60
C ARG A 104 -39.93 3.17 9.31
N THR A 105 -38.87 3.58 8.62
CA THR A 105 -38.96 4.33 7.35
C THR A 105 -39.05 3.44 6.13
N LEU A 106 -38.80 2.13 6.29
CA LEU A 106 -38.91 1.17 5.20
C LEU A 106 -40.36 1.08 4.72
N ARG A 107 -40.54 1.19 3.41
CA ARG A 107 -41.84 1.04 2.74
C ARG A 107 -42.18 -0.42 2.42
N PHE A 108 -41.26 -1.32 2.70
CA PHE A 108 -41.39 -2.74 2.46
C PHE A 108 -40.86 -3.52 3.66
N LYS A 109 -41.23 -4.78 3.76
CA LYS A 109 -40.74 -5.67 4.80
C LYS A 109 -39.50 -6.42 4.29
N PRO A 110 -38.32 -6.25 4.91
CA PRO A 110 -37.13 -6.99 4.53
C PRO A 110 -37.26 -8.46 4.94
N GLU A 111 -36.99 -9.36 4.01
CA GLU A 111 -37.12 -10.81 4.15
C GLU A 111 -35.93 -11.50 3.45
N ASP A 112 -35.65 -12.74 3.84
CA ASP A 112 -34.57 -13.53 3.25
C ASP A 112 -34.85 -13.82 1.77
N GLY A 113 -33.81 -13.76 0.94
CA GLY A 113 -33.89 -13.96 -0.51
C GLY A 113 -34.15 -12.67 -1.31
N LEU A 114 -34.46 -11.55 -0.66
CA LEU A 114 -34.66 -10.28 -1.34
C LEU A 114 -33.32 -9.72 -1.83
N HIS A 115 -33.25 -9.43 -3.12
CA HIS A 115 -32.18 -8.61 -3.70
C HIS A 115 -32.45 -7.14 -3.41
N VAL A 116 -31.47 -6.47 -2.83
CA VAL A 116 -31.59 -5.10 -2.35
C VAL A 116 -30.34 -4.30 -2.71
N VAL A 117 -30.54 -2.99 -2.86
CA VAL A 117 -29.45 -2.02 -2.79
C VAL A 117 -29.58 -1.30 -1.45
N VAL A 118 -28.55 -1.38 -0.61
CA VAL A 118 -28.52 -0.73 0.69
C VAL A 118 -27.52 0.41 0.71
N ARG A 119 -27.78 1.40 1.57
CA ARG A 119 -26.84 2.48 1.89
C ARG A 119 -26.52 2.43 3.36
N GLY A 120 -25.25 2.55 3.72
CA GLY A 120 -24.83 2.53 5.12
C GLY A 120 -23.38 2.88 5.33
N ARG A 121 -22.96 2.82 6.59
CA ARG A 121 -21.58 3.02 7.01
C ARG A 121 -20.94 1.68 7.35
N LEU A 122 -19.67 1.53 7.01
CA LEU A 122 -18.90 0.35 7.37
C LEU A 122 -18.19 0.61 8.70
N SER A 123 -18.24 -0.35 9.62
CA SER A 123 -17.54 -0.28 10.90
C SER A 123 -17.18 -1.69 11.36
N VAL A 124 -16.29 -1.77 12.34
CA VAL A 124 -15.85 -3.02 12.97
C VAL A 124 -16.46 -3.09 14.36
N TYR A 125 -17.07 -4.23 14.67
CA TYR A 125 -17.61 -4.47 15.99
C TYR A 125 -16.50 -4.82 16.98
N GLU A 126 -16.35 -4.02 18.04
CA GLU A 126 -15.42 -4.26 19.14
C GLU A 126 -16.14 -5.04 20.27
N PRO A 127 -15.46 -5.98 20.96
CA PRO A 127 -16.02 -6.75 22.07
C PRO A 127 -16.36 -5.92 23.31
#